data_AF-A0A936WCL4-F1
#
_entry.id   AF-A0A936WCL4-F1
#
_cell.length_a   1.000
_cell.length_b   1.000
_cell.length_c   1.000
_cell.angle_alpha   90.00
_cell.angle_beta   90.00
_cell.angle_gamma   90.00
#
_symmetry.space_group_name_H-M   'P 1'
#
loop_
_entity.id
_entity.type
_entity.pdbx_description
1 polymer ?
#
loop_
_entity_poly.entity_id
_entity_poly.type
_entity_poly.pdbx_seq_one_letter_code
_entity_poly.pdbx_strand_id
1 'polypeptide(L)'
;MSKSLCKMNSNGETSTNWYGGQIQLGPMGSTGVDVITEVPGGNGYYIGGNFTTPANRICKLDLGGNLVASFGSTGYDAQVLSIVPYTSGSGSIICGGGFQNYAGAPSNRIARLSTTGVLDASFTTGSGFNAPTVLAKAVSGKVYCAGSFTSYNGVARAGVARLNTEAPALLPVNTVQPTLSVGSGTEARMTVWPNPSEDGPVSIQLSDLGAEVEHADLMLFDALGKQIMVQRLIVSEGRAQLTLMVNDLPTGIYSIVLLAGSKTSSQRLILG
;
A
#
# COMPACT_ATOMS: atom_id res chain seq x y z
N MET A 1 -8.98 -28.85 21.87
CA MET A 1 -8.52 -27.64 21.16
C MET A 1 -9.65 -27.19 20.25
N SER A 2 -10.29 -26.05 20.52
CA SER A 2 -11.37 -25.53 19.67
C SER A 2 -10.77 -25.04 18.36
N LYS A 3 -11.11 -25.68 17.24
CA LYS A 3 -10.75 -25.21 15.90
C LYS A 3 -11.58 -23.97 15.60
N SER A 4 -10.93 -22.83 15.38
CA SER A 4 -11.59 -21.52 15.18
C SER A 4 -12.09 -21.31 13.75
N LEU A 5 -11.65 -22.14 12.81
CA LEU A 5 -11.91 -21.99 11.39
C LEU A 5 -12.10 -23.36 10.74
N CYS A 6 -13.11 -23.47 9.87
CA CYS A 6 -13.38 -24.66 9.08
C CYS A 6 -13.78 -24.25 7.65
N LYS A 7 -13.44 -25.12 6.68
CA LYS A 7 -13.95 -25.00 5.32
C LYS A 7 -15.20 -25.87 5.22
N MET A 8 -16.28 -25.31 4.69
CA MET A 8 -17.52 -26.03 4.43
C MET A 8 -17.55 -26.48 2.96
N ASN A 9 -17.92 -27.73 2.73
CA ASN A 9 -18.23 -28.26 1.41
C ASN A 9 -19.57 -27.67 0.92
N SER A 10 -19.86 -27.81 -0.38
CA SER A 10 -21.13 -27.33 -0.96
C SER A 10 -22.37 -28.00 -0.38
N ASN A 11 -22.21 -29.19 0.21
CA ASN A 11 -23.27 -29.92 0.93
C ASN A 11 -23.45 -29.46 2.39
N GLY A 12 -22.68 -28.48 2.85
CA GLY A 12 -22.76 -27.97 4.23
C GLY A 12 -22.03 -28.81 5.27
N GLU A 13 -21.23 -29.80 4.87
CA GLU A 13 -20.36 -30.55 5.79
C GLU A 13 -18.97 -29.93 5.89
N THR A 14 -18.27 -30.14 7.00
CA THR A 14 -16.89 -29.68 7.14
C THR A 14 -15.95 -30.48 6.23
N SER A 15 -15.13 -29.79 5.46
CA SER A 15 -14.08 -30.39 4.63
C SER A 15 -13.02 -31.06 5.50
N THR A 16 -12.71 -32.32 5.21
CA THR A 16 -11.71 -33.11 5.94
C THR A 16 -10.26 -32.84 5.49
N ASN A 17 -10.09 -32.20 4.33
CA ASN A 17 -8.79 -32.03 3.67
C ASN A 17 -8.26 -30.58 3.77
N TRP A 18 -8.85 -29.76 4.64
CA TRP A 18 -8.49 -28.37 4.83
C TRP A 18 -8.10 -28.12 6.28
N TYR A 19 -6.87 -27.65 6.51
CA TYR A 19 -6.20 -27.73 7.81
C TYR A 19 -6.02 -26.37 8.51
N GLY A 20 -6.96 -25.42 8.38
CA GLY A 20 -6.91 -24.15 9.14
C GLY A 20 -7.12 -24.28 10.65
N GLY A 21 -7.11 -25.51 11.20
CA GLY A 21 -7.35 -25.83 12.61
C GLY A 21 -6.21 -25.51 13.57
N GLN A 22 -5.18 -24.76 13.16
CA GLN A 22 -4.06 -24.35 14.02
C GLN A 22 -4.24 -22.97 14.65
N ILE A 23 -5.18 -22.14 14.18
CA ILE A 23 -5.48 -20.82 14.79
C ILE A 23 -6.16 -21.05 16.14
N GLN A 24 -5.40 -20.89 17.20
CA GLN A 24 -5.86 -20.99 18.58
C GLN A 24 -6.47 -19.64 18.98
N LEU A 25 -7.72 -19.67 19.43
CA LEU A 25 -8.37 -18.53 20.07
C LEU A 25 -7.48 -18.09 21.25
N GLY A 26 -7.29 -16.79 21.42
CA GLY A 26 -6.51 -16.22 22.52
C GLY A 26 -7.10 -16.59 23.91
N PRO A 27 -6.54 -16.02 24.99
CA PRO A 27 -7.03 -16.30 26.35
C PRO A 27 -8.55 -16.07 26.46
N MET A 28 -9.21 -16.84 27.34
CA MET A 28 -10.68 -16.86 27.47
C MET A 28 -11.27 -15.44 27.47
N GLY A 29 -12.17 -15.17 26.53
CA GLY A 29 -12.76 -13.85 26.30
C GLY A 29 -12.27 -13.14 25.04
N SER A 30 -11.26 -13.66 24.33
CA SER A 30 -10.88 -13.15 23.01
C SER A 30 -11.93 -13.51 21.95
N THR A 31 -12.55 -12.52 21.32
CA THR A 31 -13.27 -12.64 20.04
C THR A 31 -12.33 -13.23 18.99
N GLY A 32 -12.71 -14.36 18.39
CA GLY A 32 -11.79 -15.20 17.61
C GLY A 32 -11.26 -14.59 16.31
N VAL A 33 -11.69 -15.18 15.19
CA VAL A 33 -11.49 -14.60 13.86
C VAL A 33 -12.64 -13.62 13.63
N ASP A 34 -12.33 -12.36 13.34
CA ASP A 34 -13.33 -11.31 13.11
C ASP A 34 -13.46 -10.98 11.62
N VAL A 35 -12.41 -11.23 10.84
CA VAL A 35 -12.39 -10.95 9.41
C VAL A 35 -11.58 -11.98 8.64
N ILE A 36 -12.12 -12.34 7.47
CA ILE A 36 -11.49 -13.18 6.47
C ILE A 36 -11.62 -12.46 5.14
N THR A 37 -10.51 -12.31 4.44
CA THR A 37 -10.45 -11.61 3.16
C THR A 37 -9.63 -12.42 2.17
N GLU A 38 -10.16 -12.64 0.98
CA GLU A 38 -9.42 -13.32 -0.07
C GLU A 38 -8.20 -12.48 -0.50
N VAL A 39 -7.07 -13.15 -0.70
CA VAL A 39 -5.89 -12.51 -1.28
C VAL A 39 -6.19 -12.21 -2.75
N PRO A 40 -5.97 -10.97 -3.23
CA PRO A 40 -6.12 -10.67 -4.66
C PRO A 40 -5.35 -11.67 -5.53
N GLY A 41 -6.02 -12.21 -6.55
CA GLY A 41 -5.47 -13.29 -7.38
C GLY A 41 -5.77 -14.71 -6.87
N GLY A 42 -6.50 -14.86 -5.77
CA GLY A 42 -7.11 -16.13 -5.34
C GLY A 42 -6.13 -17.16 -4.78
N ASN A 43 -4.95 -16.74 -4.31
CA ASN A 43 -3.92 -17.66 -3.82
C ASN A 43 -3.96 -17.96 -2.30
N GLY A 44 -5.02 -17.51 -1.61
CA GLY A 44 -5.17 -17.74 -0.17
C GLY A 44 -6.09 -16.72 0.50
N TYR A 45 -5.96 -16.64 1.82
CA TYR A 45 -6.82 -15.82 2.67
C TYR A 45 -6.00 -15.03 3.69
N TYR A 46 -6.30 -13.75 3.86
CA TYR A 46 -5.89 -12.97 5.02
C TYR A 46 -6.92 -13.16 6.13
N ILE A 47 -6.43 -13.42 7.34
CA ILE A 47 -7.25 -13.65 8.53
C ILE A 47 -6.87 -12.61 9.57
N GLY A 48 -7.85 -11.93 10.14
CA GLY A 48 -7.69 -10.96 11.22
C GLY A 48 -8.62 -11.26 12.39
N GLY A 49 -8.17 -10.92 13.59
CA GLY A 49 -9.02 -11.02 14.78
C GLY A 49 -8.24 -10.73 16.06
N ASN A 50 -8.59 -11.42 17.16
CA ASN A 50 -7.89 -11.29 18.46
C ASN A 50 -7.10 -12.56 18.86
N PHE A 51 -6.79 -13.45 17.92
CA PHE A 51 -5.96 -14.63 18.16
C PHE A 51 -4.49 -14.25 18.39
N THR A 52 -3.77 -15.02 19.22
CA THR A 52 -2.35 -14.78 19.54
C THR A 52 -1.44 -15.94 19.15
N THR A 53 -2.01 -17.10 18.86
CA THR A 53 -1.29 -18.29 18.39
C THR A 53 -2.03 -18.85 17.18
N PRO A 54 -1.32 -19.23 16.12
CA PRO A 54 0.13 -19.26 15.91
C PRO A 54 0.71 -17.92 15.45
N ALA A 55 -0.12 -16.91 15.26
CA ALA A 55 0.26 -15.57 14.83
C ALA A 55 -0.47 -14.51 15.67
N ASN A 56 0.06 -13.29 15.70
CA ASN A 56 -0.47 -12.23 16.54
C ASN A 56 -1.48 -11.36 15.77
N ARG A 57 -2.76 -11.77 15.83
CA ARG A 57 -3.96 -11.05 15.39
C ARG A 57 -4.12 -10.84 13.88
N ILE A 58 -3.11 -11.21 13.11
CA ILE A 58 -3.17 -11.30 11.65
C ILE A 58 -2.34 -12.47 11.16
N CYS A 59 -2.82 -13.19 10.14
CA CYS A 59 -2.04 -14.18 9.40
C CYS A 59 -2.53 -14.32 7.96
N LYS A 60 -1.73 -15.00 7.15
CA LYS A 60 -2.13 -15.46 5.81
C LYS A 60 -2.22 -16.99 5.81
N LEU A 61 -3.29 -17.52 5.23
CA LEU A 61 -3.45 -18.93 4.91
C LEU A 61 -3.33 -19.15 3.41
N ASP A 62 -2.74 -20.28 3.00
CA ASP A 62 -2.83 -20.77 1.63
C ASP A 62 -4.22 -21.40 1.34
N LEU A 63 -4.43 -21.88 0.11
CA LEU A 63 -5.69 -22.53 -0.29
C LEU A 63 -5.95 -23.87 0.44
N GLY A 64 -4.90 -24.52 0.96
CA GLY A 64 -4.98 -25.72 1.80
C GLY A 64 -5.28 -25.43 3.27
N GLY A 65 -5.27 -24.15 3.67
CA GLY A 65 -5.48 -23.71 5.04
C GLY A 65 -4.22 -23.73 5.90
N ASN A 66 -3.04 -23.89 5.30
CA ASN A 66 -1.77 -23.82 6.02
C ASN A 66 -1.34 -22.37 6.19
N LEU A 67 -0.66 -22.07 7.30
CA LEU A 67 -0.07 -20.74 7.51
C LEU A 67 1.05 -20.48 6.50
N VAL A 68 1.02 -19.29 5.93
CA VAL A 68 2.15 -18.76 5.17
C VAL A 68 3.10 -18.08 6.16
N ALA A 69 4.11 -18.82 6.61
CA ALA A 69 5.05 -18.38 7.67
C ALA A 69 5.81 -17.08 7.35
N SER A 70 5.95 -16.73 6.07
CA SER A 70 6.59 -15.49 5.62
C SER A 70 5.73 -14.23 5.82
N PHE A 71 4.50 -14.35 6.34
CA PHE A 71 3.57 -13.23 6.52
C PHE A 71 3.45 -12.80 8.00
N GLY A 72 3.83 -11.56 8.30
CA GLY A 72 3.45 -10.83 9.54
C GLY A 72 3.86 -11.47 10.87
N SER A 73 5.17 -11.56 11.14
CA SER A 73 5.73 -12.32 12.28
C SER A 73 5.61 -11.67 13.67
N THR A 74 5.26 -10.39 13.76
CA THR A 74 5.16 -9.64 15.04
C THR A 74 3.76 -9.11 15.33
N GLY A 75 2.95 -8.90 14.30
CA GLY A 75 1.51 -8.66 14.38
C GLY A 75 1.08 -7.35 15.07
N TYR A 76 -0.21 -7.26 15.38
CA TYR A 76 -0.84 -6.09 15.99
C TYR A 76 -0.90 -6.20 17.52
N ASP A 77 -0.96 -5.07 18.24
CA ASP A 77 -1.08 -5.03 19.71
C ASP A 77 -2.52 -5.16 20.23
N ALA A 78 -3.52 -5.04 19.36
CA ALA A 78 -4.91 -5.32 19.63
C ALA A 78 -5.68 -5.75 18.36
N GLN A 79 -6.96 -6.07 18.52
CA GLN A 79 -7.79 -6.80 17.57
C GLN A 79 -7.83 -6.16 16.16
N VAL A 80 -7.75 -7.00 15.13
CA VAL A 80 -7.99 -6.61 13.73
C VAL A 80 -9.44 -6.92 13.37
N LEU A 81 -10.21 -5.90 13.02
CA LEU A 81 -11.65 -6.02 12.76
C LEU A 81 -12.00 -5.97 11.27
N SER A 82 -11.10 -5.47 10.43
CA SER A 82 -11.28 -5.39 8.99
C SER A 82 -9.94 -5.54 8.28
N ILE A 83 -9.96 -6.26 7.16
CA ILE A 83 -8.86 -6.36 6.21
C ILE A 83 -9.47 -6.16 4.83
N VAL A 84 -8.98 -5.18 4.07
CA VAL A 84 -9.49 -4.91 2.72
C VAL A 84 -8.35 -4.81 1.72
N PRO A 85 -8.48 -5.42 0.53
CA PRO A 85 -7.49 -5.26 -0.52
C PRO A 85 -7.41 -3.81 -0.97
N TYR A 86 -6.19 -3.29 -1.09
CA TYR A 86 -5.90 -1.97 -1.62
C TYR A 86 -5.08 -2.13 -2.91
N THR A 87 -5.81 -2.29 -4.00
CA THR A 87 -5.30 -2.72 -5.31
C THR A 87 -4.95 -1.55 -6.25
N SER A 88 -4.58 -0.38 -5.73
CA SER A 88 -4.06 0.70 -6.58
C SER A 88 -2.60 0.47 -7.03
N GLY A 89 -2.10 -0.77 -6.99
CA GLY A 89 -0.71 -1.18 -7.21
C GLY A 89 -0.48 -2.63 -6.76
N SER A 90 0.72 -2.94 -6.23
CA SER A 90 1.32 -4.26 -5.87
C SER A 90 0.57 -5.17 -4.87
N GLY A 91 -0.74 -4.99 -4.68
CA GLY A 91 -1.58 -5.92 -3.93
C GLY A 91 -1.57 -5.73 -2.40
N SER A 92 -1.27 -4.54 -1.90
CA SER A 92 -1.30 -4.23 -0.46
C SER A 92 -2.69 -4.43 0.17
N ILE A 93 -2.73 -4.50 1.49
CA ILE A 93 -3.98 -4.55 2.28
C ILE A 93 -4.04 -3.39 3.27
N ILE A 94 -5.26 -2.92 3.53
CA ILE A 94 -5.55 -2.00 4.63
C ILE A 94 -6.21 -2.78 5.75
N CYS A 95 -5.65 -2.66 6.94
CA CYS A 95 -6.20 -3.25 8.15
C CYS A 95 -6.80 -2.15 9.01
N GLY A 96 -7.99 -2.37 9.55
CA GLY A 96 -8.64 -1.50 10.53
C GLY A 96 -9.00 -2.29 11.79
N GLY A 97 -8.88 -1.68 12.96
CA GLY A 97 -9.21 -2.34 14.22
C GLY A 97 -8.86 -1.54 15.46
N GLY A 98 -8.74 -2.25 16.58
CA GLY A 98 -8.48 -1.70 17.91
C GLY A 98 -7.00 -1.63 18.30
N PHE A 99 -6.08 -1.70 17.34
CA PHE A 99 -4.62 -1.66 17.54
C PHE A 99 -4.05 -0.23 17.51
N GLN A 100 -3.00 0.04 18.28
CA GLN A 100 -2.22 1.29 18.20
C GLN A 100 -0.85 1.05 17.57
N ASN A 101 -0.42 -0.20 17.52
CA ASN A 101 0.90 -0.56 17.04
C ASN A 101 0.84 -1.83 16.17
N TYR A 102 1.73 -1.87 15.20
CA TYR A 102 2.08 -3.07 14.44
C TYR A 102 3.59 -3.25 14.51
N ALA A 103 4.07 -4.42 14.94
CA ALA A 103 5.51 -4.68 15.08
C ALA A 103 6.26 -3.65 15.94
N GLY A 104 5.58 -2.99 16.89
CA GLY A 104 6.14 -1.90 17.71
C GLY A 104 6.15 -0.52 17.04
N ALA A 105 5.76 -0.41 15.77
CA ALA A 105 5.61 0.87 15.07
C ALA A 105 4.18 1.42 15.23
N PRO A 106 4.01 2.75 15.42
CA PRO A 106 2.69 3.37 15.53
C PRO A 106 1.81 3.10 14.31
N SER A 107 0.58 2.69 14.58
CA SER A 107 -0.44 2.31 13.59
C SER A 107 -1.81 2.54 14.23
N ASN A 108 -2.23 3.81 14.32
CA ASN A 108 -3.36 4.24 15.13
C ASN A 108 -4.72 3.81 14.55
N ARG A 109 -5.14 2.57 14.83
CA ARG A 109 -6.41 1.93 14.43
C ARG A 109 -6.56 1.63 12.94
N ILE A 110 -5.56 2.01 12.14
CA ILE A 110 -5.49 1.73 10.71
C ILE A 110 -4.03 1.59 10.28
N ALA A 111 -3.76 0.65 9.38
CA ALA A 111 -2.43 0.37 8.84
C ALA A 111 -2.51 -0.16 7.40
N ARG A 112 -1.49 0.11 6.58
CA ARG A 112 -1.30 -0.51 5.28
C ARG A 112 -0.17 -1.52 5.37
N LEU A 113 -0.41 -2.76 4.94
CA LEU A 113 0.61 -3.81 4.87
C LEU A 113 0.83 -4.22 3.42
N SER A 114 2.06 -4.58 3.07
CA SER A 114 2.38 -5.25 1.81
C SER A 114 1.75 -6.65 1.73
N THR A 115 1.80 -7.28 0.56
CA THR A 115 1.40 -8.68 0.36
C THR A 115 2.17 -9.67 1.23
N THR A 116 3.37 -9.30 1.69
CA THR A 116 4.24 -10.05 2.59
C THR A 116 4.03 -9.71 4.08
N GLY A 117 3.10 -8.80 4.40
CA GLY A 117 2.80 -8.42 5.78
C GLY A 117 3.81 -7.43 6.37
N VAL A 118 4.61 -6.76 5.53
CA VAL A 118 5.50 -5.68 5.97
C VAL A 118 4.68 -4.39 6.09
N LEU A 119 4.88 -3.64 7.17
CA LEU A 119 4.24 -2.34 7.36
C LEU A 119 4.73 -1.35 6.30
N ASP A 120 3.80 -0.72 5.60
CA ASP A 120 4.11 0.36 4.68
C ASP A 120 4.20 1.69 5.43
N ALA A 121 5.43 2.11 5.74
CA ALA A 121 5.70 3.35 6.46
C ALA A 121 5.31 4.62 5.68
N SER A 122 5.09 4.54 4.36
CA SER A 122 4.60 5.68 3.58
C SER A 122 3.13 6.01 3.86
N PHE A 123 2.38 5.05 4.41
CA PHE A 123 0.99 5.24 4.84
C PHE A 123 0.93 5.92 6.21
N THR A 124 1.14 7.22 6.22
CA THR A 124 1.15 8.02 7.47
C THR A 124 -0.27 8.35 7.93
N THR A 125 -0.57 8.06 9.20
CA THR A 125 -1.92 8.24 9.78
C THR A 125 -2.01 9.39 10.78
N GLY A 126 -0.89 10.02 11.12
CA GLY A 126 -0.82 11.04 12.17
C GLY A 126 -1.16 10.48 13.55
N SER A 127 -1.86 11.28 14.37
CA SER A 127 -2.44 10.80 15.63
C SER A 127 -3.65 9.87 15.44
N GLY A 128 -4.16 9.72 14.21
CA GLY A 128 -5.15 8.73 13.81
C GLY A 128 -6.54 8.95 14.40
N PHE A 129 -7.29 7.85 14.53
CA PHE A 129 -8.64 7.84 15.09
C PHE A 129 -8.62 7.81 16.62
N ASN A 130 -9.56 8.51 17.26
CA ASN A 130 -9.65 8.59 18.72
C ASN A 130 -10.49 7.49 19.40
N ALA A 131 -10.96 6.49 18.66
CA ALA A 131 -11.78 5.40 19.20
C ALA A 131 -11.28 4.03 18.73
N PRO A 132 -11.53 2.95 19.50
CA PRO A 132 -10.94 1.64 19.25
C PRO A 132 -11.63 0.85 18.13
N THR A 133 -12.82 1.23 17.68
CA THR A 133 -13.54 0.48 16.65
C THR A 133 -13.45 1.22 15.33
N VAL A 134 -12.57 0.74 14.45
CA VAL A 134 -12.40 1.26 13.09
C VAL A 134 -12.46 0.10 12.09
N LEU A 135 -13.40 0.20 11.15
CA LEU A 135 -13.51 -0.67 9.99
C LEU A 135 -13.06 0.10 8.75
N ALA A 136 -12.32 -0.55 7.87
CA ALA A 136 -11.85 0.03 6.61
C ALA A 136 -12.56 -0.59 5.40
N LYS A 137 -12.73 0.22 4.36
CA LYS A 137 -13.13 -0.20 3.01
C LYS A 137 -12.31 0.54 1.98
N ALA A 138 -11.69 -0.18 1.05
CA ALA A 138 -10.94 0.40 -0.06
C ALA A 138 -11.76 0.30 -1.35
N VAL A 139 -11.91 1.41 -2.08
CA VAL A 139 -12.58 1.46 -3.38
C VAL A 139 -11.86 2.45 -4.28
N SER A 140 -11.40 1.99 -5.44
CA SER A 140 -10.75 2.84 -6.46
C SER A 140 -9.60 3.69 -5.90
N GLY A 141 -8.71 3.08 -5.10
CA GLY A 141 -7.58 3.76 -4.47
C GLY A 141 -7.93 4.71 -3.33
N LYS A 142 -9.20 4.79 -2.90
CA LYS A 142 -9.63 5.57 -1.73
C LYS A 142 -9.92 4.66 -0.57
N VAL A 143 -9.59 5.09 0.64
CA VAL A 143 -9.91 4.36 1.87
C VAL A 143 -11.00 5.10 2.64
N TYR A 144 -12.08 4.38 2.94
CA TYR A 144 -13.18 4.81 3.77
C TYR A 144 -13.11 4.08 5.10
N CYS A 145 -13.30 4.80 6.18
CA CYS A 145 -13.28 4.28 7.54
C CYS A 145 -14.63 4.55 8.20
N ALA A 146 -15.14 3.57 8.93
CA ALA A 146 -16.34 3.69 9.73
C ALA A 146 -16.08 3.18 11.15
N GLY A 147 -16.73 3.75 12.16
CA GLY A 147 -16.42 3.42 13.54
C GLY A 147 -17.11 4.29 14.58
N SER A 148 -16.72 4.12 15.84
CA SER A 148 -17.23 4.90 16.97
C SER A 148 -16.42 6.17 17.25
N PHE A 149 -15.55 6.58 16.33
CA PHE A 149 -14.68 7.74 16.49
C PHE A 149 -15.46 9.05 16.30
N THR A 150 -14.99 10.09 16.98
CA THR A 150 -15.51 11.47 16.88
C THR A 150 -14.50 12.42 16.24
N SER A 151 -13.25 12.00 16.11
CA SER A 151 -12.20 12.77 15.44
C SER A 151 -11.15 11.89 14.76
N TYR A 152 -10.51 12.46 13.74
CA TYR A 152 -9.30 11.93 13.11
C TYR A 152 -8.24 13.04 13.07
N ASN A 153 -7.03 12.78 13.57
CA ASN A 153 -5.96 13.77 13.67
C ASN A 153 -6.36 15.06 14.40
N GLY A 154 -7.17 14.94 15.46
CA GLY A 154 -7.71 16.09 16.21
C GLY A 154 -8.81 16.88 15.48
N VAL A 155 -9.13 16.55 14.23
CA VAL A 155 -10.21 17.19 13.46
C VAL A 155 -11.51 16.41 13.69
N ALA A 156 -12.58 17.12 14.06
CA ALA A 156 -13.91 16.53 14.28
C ALA A 156 -14.43 15.85 13.01
N ARG A 157 -14.62 14.54 13.09
CA ARG A 157 -15.14 13.64 12.04
C ARG A 157 -15.81 12.47 12.77
N ALA A 158 -17.13 12.48 12.85
CA ALA A 158 -17.85 11.46 13.60
C ALA A 158 -18.35 10.33 12.69
N GLY A 159 -18.13 9.09 13.11
CA GLY A 159 -18.74 7.90 12.52
C GLY A 159 -18.14 7.41 11.21
N VAL A 160 -17.88 8.32 10.26
CA VAL A 160 -17.35 7.98 8.92
C VAL A 160 -16.31 9.02 8.48
N ALA A 161 -15.20 8.55 7.91
CA ALA A 161 -14.15 9.37 7.33
C ALA A 161 -13.64 8.75 6.02
N ARG A 162 -13.26 9.58 5.05
CA ARG A 162 -12.46 9.14 3.90
C ARG A 162 -11.04 9.61 4.11
N LEU A 163 -10.08 8.70 4.06
CA LEU A 163 -8.67 9.02 4.13
C LEU A 163 -8.14 9.33 2.73
N ASN A 164 -7.27 10.33 2.65
CA ASN A 164 -6.41 10.52 1.50
C ASN A 164 -5.20 9.60 1.71
N THR A 165 -5.07 8.59 0.88
CA THR A 165 -4.05 7.53 0.95
C THR A 165 -2.83 7.80 0.08
N GLU A 166 -2.92 8.87 -0.71
CA GLU A 166 -1.78 9.51 -1.35
C GLU A 166 -0.97 10.24 -0.28
N ALA A 167 0.35 10.31 -0.45
CA ALA A 167 1.19 11.16 0.37
C ALA A 167 0.54 12.55 0.46
N PRO A 168 0.52 13.22 1.64
CA PRO A 168 0.17 14.63 1.66
C PRO A 168 1.02 15.28 0.58
N ALA A 169 0.40 16.07 -0.30
CA ALA A 169 1.13 16.90 -1.25
C ALA A 169 2.05 17.78 -0.42
N LEU A 170 3.25 17.29 -0.14
CA LEU A 170 4.32 18.08 0.43
C LEU A 170 4.74 18.95 -0.72
N LEU A 171 4.12 20.13 -0.71
CA LEU A 171 4.43 21.41 -1.32
C LEU A 171 3.09 22.03 -1.75
N PRO A 172 2.82 23.31 -1.45
CA PRO A 172 1.67 24.00 -2.01
C PRO A 172 1.70 23.80 -3.52
N VAL A 173 0.56 23.40 -4.08
CA VAL A 173 0.32 23.46 -5.53
C VAL A 173 0.39 24.93 -5.91
N ASN A 174 1.60 25.43 -6.16
CA ASN A 174 1.76 26.51 -7.10
C ASN A 174 1.44 25.89 -8.44
N THR A 175 0.25 26.23 -8.96
CA THR A 175 -0.16 25.95 -10.34
C THR A 175 0.81 26.61 -11.30
N VAL A 176 1.98 26.00 -11.49
CA VAL A 176 2.69 26.08 -12.75
C VAL A 176 2.13 24.90 -13.52
N GLN A 177 1.13 25.16 -14.38
CA GLN A 177 0.87 24.23 -15.46
C GLN A 177 2.22 23.96 -16.14
N PRO A 178 2.59 22.71 -16.46
CA PRO A 178 3.74 22.47 -17.30
C PRO A 178 3.45 23.09 -18.67
N THR A 179 3.81 24.36 -18.84
CA THR A 179 3.93 24.95 -20.16
C THR A 179 5.12 24.25 -20.81
N LEU A 180 4.84 23.55 -21.91
CA LEU A 180 5.85 23.15 -22.88
C LEU A 180 6.56 24.43 -23.35
N SER A 181 7.60 24.85 -22.65
CA SER A 181 8.57 25.79 -23.17
C SER A 181 9.56 24.96 -23.96
N VAL A 182 9.46 24.99 -25.29
CA VAL A 182 10.58 24.60 -26.14
C VAL A 182 11.61 25.71 -26.00
N GLY A 183 12.40 25.64 -24.94
CA GLY A 183 13.34 26.67 -24.52
C GLY A 183 14.76 26.22 -24.81
N SER A 184 15.40 26.87 -25.77
CA SER A 184 16.82 26.73 -26.08
C SER A 184 17.68 27.08 -24.85
N GLY A 185 18.06 26.09 -24.04
CA GLY A 185 19.06 26.22 -22.98
C GLY A 185 18.96 25.17 -21.85
N THR A 186 19.86 24.18 -21.88
CA THR A 186 20.27 23.34 -20.72
C THR A 186 19.19 22.51 -20.02
N GLU A 187 18.42 21.73 -20.78
CA GLU A 187 17.44 20.77 -20.26
C GLU A 187 18.09 19.62 -19.47
N ALA A 188 17.41 19.15 -18.42
CA ALA A 188 17.77 17.90 -17.75
C ALA A 188 17.54 16.73 -18.71
N ARG A 189 18.51 15.84 -18.85
CA ARG A 189 18.40 14.67 -19.72
C ARG A 189 17.84 13.50 -18.93
N MET A 190 16.82 12.86 -19.50
CA MET A 190 16.22 11.63 -18.99
C MET A 190 16.29 10.57 -20.08
N THR A 191 16.88 9.41 -19.77
CA THR A 191 16.81 8.21 -20.60
C THR A 191 15.96 7.16 -19.90
N VAL A 192 15.18 6.42 -20.68
CA VAL A 192 14.24 5.39 -20.20
C VAL A 192 14.42 4.15 -21.06
N TRP A 193 14.81 3.04 -20.47
CA TRP A 193 15.09 1.80 -21.20
C TRP A 193 14.83 0.54 -20.35
N PRO A 194 14.24 -0.53 -20.89
CA PRO A 194 13.68 -0.63 -22.25
C PRO A 194 12.41 0.20 -22.42
N ASN A 195 12.16 0.65 -23.65
CA ASN A 195 10.95 1.38 -24.03
C ASN A 195 10.67 1.19 -25.54
N PRO A 196 9.65 0.42 -25.95
CA PRO A 196 8.63 -0.23 -25.10
C PRO A 196 9.20 -1.26 -24.12
N SER A 197 8.49 -1.48 -23.01
CA SER A 197 8.80 -2.50 -22.01
C SER A 197 7.64 -3.50 -21.93
N GLU A 198 7.95 -4.79 -21.98
CA GLU A 198 6.93 -5.87 -21.99
C GLU A 198 6.67 -6.40 -20.57
N ASP A 199 7.74 -6.71 -19.84
CA ASP A 199 7.66 -7.14 -18.45
C ASP A 199 9.07 -6.96 -17.83
N GLY A 200 9.17 -6.37 -16.64
CA GLY A 200 10.43 -6.25 -15.91
C GLY A 200 10.93 -4.84 -15.61
N PRO A 201 12.23 -4.70 -15.30
CA PRO A 201 12.79 -3.43 -14.83
C PRO A 201 12.98 -2.43 -15.97
N VAL A 202 12.38 -1.25 -15.82
CA VAL A 202 12.67 -0.05 -16.62
C VAL A 202 13.72 0.78 -15.90
N SER A 203 14.89 0.91 -16.51
CA SER A 203 15.97 1.77 -16.03
C SER A 203 15.72 3.21 -16.48
N ILE A 204 15.75 4.12 -15.52
CA ILE A 204 15.67 5.57 -15.76
C ILE A 204 16.98 6.19 -15.29
N GLN A 205 17.67 6.88 -16.20
CA GLN A 205 18.88 7.64 -15.86
C GLN A 205 18.67 9.12 -16.11
N LEU A 206 19.09 9.92 -15.14
CA LEU A 206 19.03 11.37 -15.16
C LEU A 206 20.44 11.93 -15.23
N SER A 207 20.64 12.89 -16.12
CA SER A 207 21.91 13.60 -16.28
C SER A 207 21.69 15.08 -16.58
N ASP A 208 22.78 15.83 -16.52
CA ASP A 208 22.80 17.28 -16.75
C ASP A 208 21.88 18.06 -15.78
N LEU A 209 21.69 17.54 -14.56
CA LEU A 209 20.89 18.22 -13.52
C LEU A 209 21.60 19.46 -12.97
N GLY A 210 22.93 19.47 -12.99
CA GLY A 210 23.76 20.53 -12.41
C GLY A 210 24.23 20.16 -11.00
N ALA A 211 25.40 20.66 -10.61
CA ALA A 211 26.06 20.29 -9.36
C ALA A 211 25.30 20.76 -8.10
N GLU A 212 24.52 21.84 -8.23
CA GLU A 212 23.73 22.43 -7.14
C GLU A 212 22.44 21.65 -6.80
N VAL A 213 22.05 20.68 -7.65
CA VAL A 213 20.83 19.91 -7.43
C VAL A 213 21.16 18.72 -6.53
N GLU A 214 20.65 18.74 -5.30
CA GLU A 214 20.80 17.62 -4.34
C GLU A 214 19.67 16.59 -4.45
N HIS A 215 18.51 17.02 -4.93
CA HIS A 215 17.30 16.20 -5.04
C HIS A 215 16.55 16.43 -6.35
N ALA A 216 15.96 15.35 -6.87
CA ALA A 216 15.09 15.38 -8.03
C ALA A 216 13.81 14.57 -7.76
N ASP A 217 12.67 15.07 -8.19
CA ASP A 217 11.38 14.39 -8.06
C ASP A 217 10.98 13.80 -9.42
N LEU A 218 10.74 12.49 -9.44
CA LEU A 218 10.29 11.75 -10.62
C LEU A 218 8.85 11.28 -10.41
N MET A 219 7.98 11.60 -11.35
CA MET A 219 6.55 11.31 -11.30
C MET A 219 6.15 10.45 -12.51
N LEU A 220 5.25 9.49 -12.31
CA LEU A 220 4.66 8.70 -13.38
C LEU A 220 3.16 8.97 -13.43
N PHE A 221 2.63 9.20 -14.63
CA PHE A 221 1.21 9.39 -14.88
C PHE A 221 0.71 8.39 -15.92
N ASP A 222 -0.52 7.92 -15.77
CA ASP A 222 -1.21 7.17 -16.82
C ASP A 222 -1.68 8.09 -17.96
N ALA A 223 -2.25 7.50 -19.01
CA ALA A 223 -2.76 8.23 -20.17
C ALA A 223 -3.92 9.21 -19.86
N LEU A 224 -4.57 9.06 -18.71
CA LEU A 224 -5.65 9.94 -18.25
C LEU A 224 -5.13 11.06 -17.32
N GLY A 225 -3.81 11.12 -17.09
CA GLY A 225 -3.18 12.10 -16.21
C GLY A 225 -3.30 11.76 -14.73
N LYS A 226 -3.74 10.54 -14.37
CA LYS A 226 -3.72 10.10 -12.97
C LYS A 226 -2.27 9.78 -12.59
N GLN A 227 -1.82 10.38 -11.49
CA GLN A 227 -0.52 10.07 -10.91
C GLN A 227 -0.50 8.64 -10.37
N ILE A 228 0.51 7.87 -10.76
CA ILE A 228 0.72 6.48 -10.37
C ILE A 228 1.80 6.38 -9.29
N MET A 229 2.85 7.19 -9.39
CA MET A 229 3.94 7.22 -8.41
C MET A 229 4.63 8.58 -8.40
N VAL A 230 5.25 8.89 -7.26
CA VAL A 230 6.24 9.95 -7.09
C VAL A 230 7.40 9.38 -6.31
N GLN A 231 8.62 9.57 -6.81
CA GLN A 231 9.84 9.11 -6.18
C GLN A 231 10.82 10.28 -6.10
N ARG A 232 11.25 10.62 -4.88
CA ARG A 232 12.37 11.53 -4.68
C ARG A 232 13.69 10.77 -4.80
N LEU A 233 14.60 11.30 -5.60
CA LEU A 233 15.93 10.76 -5.86
C LEU A 233 16.98 11.68 -5.26
N ILE A 234 18.05 11.07 -4.73
CA ILE A 234 19.26 11.79 -4.36
C ILE A 234 20.09 11.95 -5.62
N VAL A 235 20.52 13.18 -5.87
CA VAL A 235 21.36 13.53 -7.01
C VAL A 235 22.81 13.60 -6.54
N SER A 236 23.69 12.94 -7.28
CA SER A 236 25.14 12.97 -7.04
C SER A 236 25.82 13.38 -8.33
N GLU A 237 26.68 14.40 -8.26
CA GLU A 237 27.42 14.93 -9.42
C GLU A 237 26.52 15.30 -10.62
N GLY A 238 25.32 15.83 -10.34
CA GLY A 238 24.35 16.20 -11.36
C GLY A 238 23.70 15.01 -12.08
N ARG A 239 23.77 13.80 -11.49
CA ARG A 239 23.18 12.57 -12.01
C ARG A 239 22.34 11.84 -10.95
N ALA A 240 21.35 11.09 -11.41
CA ALA A 240 20.57 10.17 -10.58
C ALA A 240 20.07 9.00 -11.42
N GLN A 241 19.70 7.90 -10.77
CA GLN A 241 19.16 6.72 -11.45
C GLN A 241 18.08 6.05 -10.62
N LEU A 242 17.14 5.41 -11.29
CA LEU A 242 16.04 4.64 -10.71
C LEU A 242 15.76 3.42 -11.57
N THR A 243 15.56 2.28 -10.93
CA THR A 243 14.98 1.10 -11.59
C THR A 243 13.52 1.01 -11.18
N LEU A 244 12.63 1.14 -12.15
CA LEU A 244 11.19 1.02 -11.98
C LEU A 244 10.73 -0.39 -12.38
N MET A 245 10.07 -1.09 -11.47
CA MET A 245 9.40 -2.36 -11.80
C MET A 245 8.00 -2.04 -12.34
N VAL A 246 7.69 -2.48 -13.56
CA VAL A 246 6.42 -2.14 -14.24
C VAL A 246 5.45 -3.30 -14.38
N ASN A 247 5.78 -4.47 -13.83
CA ASN A 247 5.03 -5.72 -13.98
C ASN A 247 3.57 -5.64 -13.49
N ASP A 248 3.31 -4.76 -12.53
CA ASP A 248 1.98 -4.55 -11.94
C ASP A 248 1.19 -3.41 -12.62
N LEU A 249 1.75 -2.76 -13.64
CA LEU A 249 1.10 -1.67 -14.36
C LEU A 249 0.34 -2.21 -15.59
N PRO A 250 -0.90 -1.77 -15.83
CA PRO A 250 -1.61 -2.10 -17.06
C PRO A 250 -0.83 -1.69 -18.31
N THR A 251 -0.94 -2.48 -19.38
CA THR A 251 -0.42 -2.11 -20.69
C THR A 251 -1.01 -0.77 -21.14
N GLY A 252 -0.19 0.06 -21.77
CA GLY A 252 -0.60 1.40 -22.14
C GLY A 252 0.53 2.41 -22.19
N ILE A 253 0.14 3.67 -22.35
CA ILE A 253 1.05 4.81 -22.44
C ILE A 253 1.09 5.53 -21.10
N TYR A 254 2.30 5.78 -20.63
CA TYR A 254 2.57 6.54 -19.42
C TYR A 254 3.46 7.73 -19.74
N SER A 255 3.37 8.76 -18.90
CA SER A 255 4.25 9.93 -18.94
C SER A 255 5.10 9.96 -17.68
N ILE A 256 6.41 9.99 -17.86
CA ILE A 256 7.39 10.21 -16.79
C ILE A 256 7.75 11.69 -16.80
N VAL A 257 7.63 12.36 -15.66
CA VAL A 257 7.95 13.77 -15.48
C VAL A 257 9.04 13.91 -14.42
N LEU A 258 10.06 14.69 -14.71
CA LEU A 258 11.14 15.07 -13.82
C LEU A 258 11.01 16.54 -13.43
N LEU A 259 11.17 16.82 -12.15
CA LEU A 259 11.39 18.15 -11.60
C LEU A 259 12.70 18.14 -10.79
N ALA A 260 13.66 18.98 -11.17
CA ALA A 260 14.98 19.05 -10.54
C ALA A 260 15.42 20.52 -10.46
N GLY A 261 15.15 21.17 -9.32
CA GLY A 261 15.33 22.62 -9.17
C GLY A 261 14.47 23.38 -10.18
N SER A 262 15.09 24.18 -11.04
CA SER A 262 14.42 24.89 -12.15
C SER A 262 14.34 24.06 -13.44
N LYS A 263 14.88 22.84 -13.46
CA LYS A 263 14.91 22.00 -14.66
C LYS A 263 13.75 21.02 -14.64
N THR A 264 13.16 20.84 -15.82
CA THR A 264 12.11 19.86 -16.05
C THR A 264 12.46 18.99 -17.25
N SER A 265 12.05 17.72 -17.23
CA SER A 265 12.16 16.82 -18.37
C SER A 265 10.96 15.88 -18.39
N SER A 266 10.57 15.41 -19.56
CA SER A 266 9.49 14.43 -19.67
C SER A 266 9.81 13.38 -20.70
N GLN A 267 9.47 12.13 -20.41
CA GLN A 267 9.60 11.01 -21.33
C GLN A 267 8.33 10.19 -21.37
N ARG A 268 8.01 9.65 -22.54
CA ARG A 268 6.93 8.66 -22.68
C ARG A 268 7.47 7.29 -22.31
N LEU A 269 6.70 6.50 -21.59
CA LEU A 269 6.95 5.07 -21.38
C LEU A 269 5.79 4.28 -21.99
N ILE A 270 6.12 3.27 -22.79
CA ILE A 270 5.14 2.37 -23.43
C ILE A 270 5.27 1.01 -22.78
N LEU A 271 4.17 0.52 -22.20
CA LEU A 271 4.06 -0.83 -21.65
C LEU A 271 3.24 -1.70 -22.59
N GLY A 272 3.85 -2.78 -23.08
CA GLY A 272 3.33 -3.70 -24.10
C GLY A 272 2.81 -5.00 -23.52
#